data_AF-A0A349N1K5-F1
#
_entry.id   AF-A0A349N1K5-F1
#
_cell.length_a   1.000
_cell.length_b   1.000
_cell.length_c   1.000
_cell.angle_alpha   90.00
_cell.angle_beta   90.00
_cell.angle_gamma   90.00
#
_symmetry.space_group_name_H-M   'P 1'
#
loop_
_entity.id
_entity.type
_entity.pdbx_description
1 polymer ?
#
loop_
_entity_poly.entity_id
_entity_poly.type
_entity_poly.pdbx_seq_one_letter_code
_entity_poly.pdbx_strand_id
1 'polypeptide(L)'
;MQNPLTESRFSMTRRSFLKMAAGAAAGAALFRIPVIGEAASEQAVKQRHIRPVSFRSLPFPAEEAAENSQLVREAYNGILAMVNTIEDASLRNYVLSAIHDPTPTFMQEYTSGSAVRRLYGCLCDQGLIDSSKISENQLLPPFSGRSPQAFLTAPGSGYGVSHHAYPGGLCTHVGTNLHITNYICRTYNEVFLYQVHRDTAIAGQALHDIEKPFVFQWQEDGSSLPEYTIAGQGAHHVISLAEVIYRGFPPDEI
;
A
#
# COMPACT_ATOMS: atom_id res chain seq x y z
N MET A 1 -49.36 -38.85 -56.11
CA MET A 1 -49.64 -37.47 -55.68
C MET A 1 -48.58 -37.07 -54.66
N GLN A 2 -47.73 -36.11 -55.02
CA GLN A 2 -46.75 -35.47 -54.15
C GLN A 2 -47.46 -34.50 -53.19
N ASN A 3 -47.04 -34.44 -51.93
CA ASN A 3 -46.99 -33.16 -51.19
C ASN A 3 -45.89 -33.23 -50.10
N PRO A 4 -45.04 -32.19 -49.95
CA PRO A 4 -43.84 -32.20 -49.15
C PRO A 4 -44.06 -31.50 -47.79
N LEU A 5 -43.36 -31.96 -46.76
CA LEU A 5 -43.10 -31.14 -45.57
C LEU A 5 -41.58 -30.96 -45.47
N THR A 6 -41.09 -29.96 -46.20
CA THR A 6 -39.77 -29.38 -45.97
C THR A 6 -39.77 -28.69 -44.61
N GLU A 7 -39.08 -29.29 -43.63
CA GLU A 7 -38.67 -28.58 -42.42
C GLU A 7 -37.79 -27.39 -42.81
N SER A 8 -38.35 -26.19 -42.64
CA SER A 8 -37.64 -24.93 -42.71
C SER A 8 -36.61 -24.86 -41.58
N ARG A 9 -35.37 -25.33 -41.82
CA ARG A 9 -34.22 -25.00 -40.98
C ARG A 9 -34.01 -23.49 -41.06
N PHE A 10 -34.41 -22.77 -40.01
CA PHE A 10 -34.05 -21.36 -39.83
C PHE A 10 -32.52 -21.25 -39.71
N SER A 11 -31.83 -21.01 -40.83
CA SER A 11 -30.41 -20.65 -40.79
C SER A 11 -30.30 -19.15 -40.53
N MET A 12 -29.98 -18.76 -39.30
CA MET A 12 -29.61 -17.38 -39.01
C MET A 12 -28.27 -17.06 -39.66
N THR A 13 -28.27 -16.19 -40.68
CA THR A 13 -27.02 -15.67 -41.25
C THR A 13 -26.40 -14.63 -40.30
N ARG A 14 -25.07 -14.45 -40.34
CA ARG A 14 -24.37 -13.39 -39.57
C ARG A 14 -24.98 -11.99 -39.79
N ARG A 15 -25.49 -11.73 -41.01
CA ARG A 15 -26.15 -10.47 -41.36
C ARG A 15 -27.53 -10.35 -40.72
N SER A 16 -28.29 -11.44 -40.64
CA SER A 16 -29.58 -11.48 -39.94
C SER A 16 -29.39 -11.33 -38.42
N PHE A 17 -28.35 -11.93 -37.86
CA PHE A 17 -27.97 -11.76 -36.45
C PHE A 17 -27.61 -10.31 -36.13
N LEU A 18 -26.76 -9.67 -36.96
CA LEU A 18 -26.39 -8.25 -36.76
C LEU A 18 -27.59 -7.29 -36.88
N LYS A 19 -28.52 -7.54 -37.80
CA LYS A 19 -29.75 -6.75 -37.91
C LYS A 19 -30.67 -6.93 -36.71
N MET A 20 -30.79 -8.16 -36.20
CA MET A 20 -31.57 -8.45 -34.99
C MET A 20 -30.94 -7.80 -33.76
N ALA A 21 -29.61 -7.86 -33.62
CA ALA A 21 -28.87 -7.18 -32.55
C ALA A 21 -29.03 -5.65 -32.62
N ALA A 22 -28.96 -5.06 -33.82
CA ALA A 22 -29.19 -3.63 -34.00
C ALA A 22 -30.64 -3.21 -33.67
N GLY A 23 -31.62 -4.02 -34.04
CA GLY A 23 -33.02 -3.80 -33.69
C GLY A 23 -33.30 -3.95 -32.18
N ALA A 24 -32.67 -4.93 -31.53
CA ALA A 24 -32.76 -5.14 -30.09
C ALA A 24 -32.11 -3.99 -29.30
N ALA A 25 -30.98 -3.44 -29.77
CA ALA A 25 -30.34 -2.27 -29.17
C ALA A 25 -31.21 -1.01 -29.27
N ALA A 26 -31.88 -0.79 -30.41
CA ALA A 26 -32.84 0.32 -30.55
C ALA A 26 -34.08 0.13 -29.66
N GLY A 27 -34.57 -1.11 -29.52
CA GLY A 27 -35.67 -1.44 -28.60
C GLY A 27 -35.30 -1.27 -27.13
N ALA A 28 -34.09 -1.65 -26.72
CA ALA A 28 -33.57 -1.49 -25.36
C ALA A 28 -33.17 -0.04 -25.02
N ALA A 29 -32.99 0.83 -26.02
CA ALA A 29 -32.87 2.27 -25.79
C ALA A 29 -34.23 2.94 -25.52
N LEU A 30 -35.31 2.39 -26.10
CA LEU A 30 -36.69 2.89 -25.94
C LEU A 30 -37.38 2.33 -24.68
N PHE A 31 -36.98 1.15 -24.22
CA PHE A 31 -37.39 0.57 -22.95
C PHE A 31 -36.15 0.42 -22.08
N ARG A 32 -36.09 1.09 -20.92
CA ARG A 32 -35.08 0.84 -19.87
C ARG A 32 -35.19 -0.61 -19.36
N ILE A 33 -34.68 -1.54 -20.15
CA ILE A 33 -34.41 -2.91 -19.72
C ILE A 33 -33.00 -2.84 -19.15
N PRO A 34 -32.79 -3.17 -17.87
CA PRO A 34 -31.46 -3.18 -17.29
C PRO A 34 -30.67 -4.27 -18.02
N VAL A 35 -29.81 -3.86 -18.94
CA VAL A 35 -28.77 -4.73 -19.48
C VAL A 35 -27.85 -5.01 -18.29
N ILE A 36 -27.88 -6.25 -17.81
CA ILE A 36 -26.90 -6.77 -16.85
C ILE A 36 -25.56 -6.72 -17.56
N GLY A 37 -24.85 -5.63 -17.32
CA GLY A 37 -23.76 -5.14 -18.13
C GLY A 37 -23.58 -3.66 -17.83
N GLU A 38 -23.63 -3.31 -16.54
CA GLU A 38 -22.96 -2.12 -16.07
C GLU A 38 -21.49 -2.29 -16.44
N ALA A 39 -21.10 -1.73 -17.58
CA ALA A 39 -19.84 -1.00 -17.62
C ALA A 39 -20.01 0.09 -16.57
N ALA A 40 -19.73 -0.29 -15.31
CA ALA A 40 -19.65 0.61 -14.18
C ALA A 40 -18.89 1.83 -14.67
N SER A 41 -19.54 2.99 -14.52
CA SER A 41 -19.12 4.32 -14.97
C SER A 41 -17.68 4.36 -15.44
N GLU A 42 -17.42 4.83 -16.67
CA GLU A 42 -16.12 5.42 -17.00
C GLU A 42 -15.72 6.29 -15.82
N GLN A 43 -14.79 5.80 -14.98
CA GLN A 43 -14.14 6.61 -13.98
C GLN A 43 -13.44 7.65 -14.83
N ALA A 44 -14.01 8.86 -14.90
CA ALA A 44 -13.40 10.00 -15.55
C ALA A 44 -11.93 9.97 -15.17
N VAL A 45 -11.04 9.76 -16.16
CA VAL A 45 -9.60 9.65 -15.92
C VAL A 45 -9.22 10.89 -15.13
N LYS A 46 -8.91 10.73 -13.84
CA LYS A 46 -8.56 11.85 -12.98
C LYS A 46 -7.32 12.49 -13.61
N GLN A 47 -7.49 13.65 -14.23
CA GLN A 47 -6.37 14.39 -14.78
C GLN A 47 -5.52 14.88 -13.60
N ARG A 48 -4.27 14.43 -13.55
CA ARG A 48 -3.31 14.93 -12.56
C ARG A 48 -2.87 16.33 -12.97
N HIS A 49 -3.02 17.29 -12.08
CA HIS A 49 -2.49 18.62 -12.28
C HIS A 49 -0.99 18.64 -11.93
N ILE A 50 -0.13 18.74 -12.93
CA ILE A 50 1.32 18.82 -12.74
C ILE A 50 1.72 20.28 -12.64
N ARG A 51 2.33 20.68 -11.50
CA ARG A 51 2.93 22.00 -11.33
C ARG A 51 4.44 21.90 -11.60
N PRO A 52 4.96 22.38 -12.73
CA PRO A 52 6.40 22.43 -12.94
C PRO A 52 7.04 23.39 -11.93
N VAL A 53 8.21 23.00 -11.41
CA VAL A 53 8.98 23.78 -10.44
C VAL A 53 10.42 23.84 -10.93
N SER A 54 11.07 25.00 -10.80
CA SER A 54 12.49 25.11 -11.10
C SER A 54 13.32 24.35 -10.07
N PHE A 55 14.47 23.81 -10.45
CA PHE A 55 15.35 23.10 -9.51
C PHE A 55 15.72 23.96 -8.28
N ARG A 56 15.93 25.27 -8.46
CA ARG A 56 16.24 26.22 -7.37
C ARG A 56 15.04 26.53 -6.47
N SER A 57 13.85 26.08 -6.84
CA SER A 57 12.59 26.34 -6.14
C SER A 57 11.96 25.06 -5.62
N LEU A 58 12.71 23.94 -5.60
CA LEU A 58 12.26 22.72 -4.95
C LEU A 58 11.95 23.02 -3.47
N PRO A 59 10.82 22.54 -2.93
CA PRO A 59 10.47 22.75 -1.53
C PRO A 59 11.58 22.24 -0.61
N PHE A 60 11.83 22.98 0.46
CA PHE A 60 12.81 22.64 1.48
C PHE A 60 12.33 23.17 2.84
N PRO A 61 12.23 22.34 3.88
CA PRO A 61 12.80 20.98 3.99
C PRO A 61 12.03 19.92 3.19
N ALA A 62 12.62 18.72 3.06
CA ALA A 62 12.13 17.64 2.20
C ALA A 62 10.64 17.30 2.42
N GLU A 63 10.20 17.35 3.67
CA GLU A 63 8.84 17.11 4.14
C GLU A 63 7.82 18.04 3.48
N GLU A 64 8.18 19.31 3.25
CA GLU A 64 7.32 20.31 2.62
C GLU A 64 6.91 19.87 1.20
N ALA A 65 7.79 19.14 0.49
CA ALA A 65 7.48 18.61 -0.83
C ALA A 65 6.36 17.56 -0.78
N ALA A 66 6.38 16.68 0.24
CA ALA A 66 5.35 15.68 0.45
C ALA A 66 4.02 16.31 0.86
N GLU A 67 4.06 17.22 1.83
CA GLU A 67 2.89 17.91 2.36
C GLU A 67 2.15 18.70 1.28
N ASN A 68 2.89 19.33 0.36
CA ASN A 68 2.33 20.09 -0.76
C ASN A 68 1.94 19.24 -1.98
N SER A 69 2.33 17.97 -2.03
CA SER A 69 2.06 17.08 -3.17
C SER A 69 0.62 16.56 -3.16
N GLN A 70 -0.13 16.89 -4.22
CA GLN A 70 -1.47 16.32 -4.44
C GLN A 70 -1.43 14.80 -4.55
N LEU A 71 -0.42 14.23 -5.23
CA LEU A 71 -0.27 12.79 -5.37
C LEU A 71 -0.11 12.10 -4.01
N VAL A 72 0.74 12.66 -3.14
CA VAL A 72 1.00 12.10 -1.81
C VAL A 72 -0.25 12.17 -0.95
N ARG A 73 -0.94 13.32 -0.92
CA ARG A 73 -2.18 13.48 -0.15
C ARG A 73 -3.30 12.56 -0.64
N GLU A 74 -3.46 12.41 -1.95
CA GLU A 74 -4.45 11.48 -2.52
C GLU A 74 -4.11 10.03 -2.18
N ALA A 75 -2.83 9.64 -2.23
CA ALA A 75 -2.40 8.30 -1.84
C ALA A 75 -2.63 8.06 -0.34
N TYR A 76 -2.26 9.00 0.53
CA TYR A 76 -2.48 8.92 1.97
C TYR A 76 -3.97 8.80 2.31
N ASN A 77 -4.82 9.67 1.74
CA ASN A 77 -6.26 9.59 1.93
C ASN A 77 -6.85 8.28 1.38
N GLY A 78 -6.30 7.77 0.28
CA GLY A 78 -6.67 6.47 -0.29
C GLY A 78 -6.33 5.29 0.64
N ILE A 79 -5.16 5.34 1.29
CA ILE A 79 -4.78 4.37 2.34
C ILE A 79 -5.80 4.41 3.47
N LEU A 80 -6.07 5.60 4.04
CA LEU A 80 -7.04 5.74 5.13
C LEU A 80 -8.43 5.27 4.72
N ALA A 81 -8.87 5.59 3.51
CA ALA A 81 -10.17 5.13 2.99
C ALA A 81 -10.22 3.60 2.86
N MET A 82 -9.15 2.96 2.37
CA MET A 82 -9.07 1.50 2.26
C MET A 82 -9.07 0.84 3.64
N VAL A 83 -8.27 1.33 4.58
CA VAL A 83 -8.23 0.82 5.97
C VAL A 83 -9.59 0.98 6.64
N ASN A 84 -10.33 2.07 6.36
CA ASN A 84 -11.68 2.25 6.88
C ASN A 84 -12.69 1.20 6.38
N THR A 85 -12.36 0.42 5.34
CA THR A 85 -13.20 -0.70 4.87
C THR A 85 -12.98 -2.01 5.63
N ILE A 86 -11.98 -2.10 6.51
CA ILE A 86 -11.80 -3.24 7.41
C ILE A 86 -13.04 -3.31 8.32
N GLU A 87 -13.69 -4.46 8.41
CA GLU A 87 -14.90 -4.67 9.19
C GLU A 87 -14.59 -4.75 10.70
N ASP A 88 -13.54 -5.48 11.08
CA ASP A 88 -13.08 -5.56 12.47
C ASP A 88 -12.68 -4.15 12.97
N ALA A 89 -13.48 -3.61 13.88
CA ALA A 89 -13.28 -2.26 14.41
C ALA A 89 -11.99 -2.12 15.21
N SER A 90 -11.55 -3.17 15.91
CA SER A 90 -10.32 -3.17 16.68
C SER A 90 -9.11 -3.11 15.75
N LEU A 91 -9.06 -4.00 14.75
CA LEU A 91 -8.00 -4.03 13.75
C LEU A 91 -7.95 -2.71 12.96
N ARG A 92 -9.10 -2.22 12.49
CA ARG A 92 -9.21 -0.93 11.79
C ARG A 92 -8.66 0.23 12.61
N ASN A 93 -9.13 0.38 13.85
CA ASN A 93 -8.72 1.49 14.72
C ASN A 93 -7.23 1.45 15.02
N TYR A 94 -6.68 0.25 15.20
CA TYR A 94 -5.26 0.10 15.39
C TYR A 94 -4.47 0.53 14.15
N VAL A 95 -4.81 0.01 12.98
CA VAL A 95 -4.07 0.32 11.73
C VAL A 95 -4.09 1.82 11.48
N LEU A 96 -5.25 2.45 11.67
CA LEU A 96 -5.39 3.91 11.60
C LEU A 96 -4.50 4.61 12.64
N SER A 97 -4.48 4.15 13.89
CA SER A 97 -3.64 4.73 14.93
C SER A 97 -2.15 4.65 14.59
N ALA A 98 -1.69 3.53 14.04
CA ALA A 98 -0.29 3.37 13.64
C ALA A 98 0.08 4.28 12.45
N ILE A 99 -0.81 4.43 11.47
CA ILE A 99 -0.56 5.33 10.32
C ILE A 99 -0.58 6.81 10.77
N HIS A 100 -1.48 7.18 11.68
CA HIS A 100 -1.57 8.53 12.21
C HIS A 100 -0.38 8.89 13.10
N ASP A 101 0.10 7.94 13.90
CA ASP A 101 1.26 8.08 14.77
C ASP A 101 2.19 6.86 14.63
N PRO A 102 3.15 6.91 13.69
CA PRO A 102 4.09 5.83 13.44
C PRO A 102 5.26 5.86 14.44
N THR A 103 5.03 6.30 15.67
CA THR A 103 6.04 6.25 16.73
C THR A 103 6.42 4.79 17.02
N PRO A 104 7.71 4.42 16.96
CA PRO A 104 8.18 3.07 17.29
C PRO A 104 8.13 2.85 18.81
N THR A 105 7.00 2.36 19.32
CA THR A 105 6.76 2.19 20.76
C THR A 105 7.66 1.14 21.40
N PHE A 106 8.11 0.14 20.64
CA PHE A 106 9.07 -0.87 21.12
C PHE A 106 10.41 -0.26 21.61
N MET A 107 10.74 0.97 21.20
CA MET A 107 11.94 1.69 21.65
C MET A 107 11.95 1.98 23.16
N GLN A 108 10.83 1.81 23.85
CA GLN A 108 10.76 1.84 25.32
C GLN A 108 11.69 0.80 25.97
N GLU A 109 11.93 -0.34 25.31
CA GLU A 109 12.86 -1.38 25.76
C GLU A 109 14.34 -1.00 25.54
N TYR A 110 14.61 0.02 24.71
CA TYR A 110 15.94 0.40 24.24
C TYR A 110 16.35 1.83 24.63
N THR A 111 15.92 2.28 25.80
CA THR A 111 16.19 3.64 26.34
C THR A 111 17.62 3.87 26.84
N SER A 112 18.45 2.83 26.96
CA SER A 112 19.84 2.93 27.41
C SER A 112 20.81 2.33 26.40
N GLY A 113 22.02 2.89 26.30
CA GLY A 113 23.08 2.32 25.48
C GLY A 113 23.44 0.88 25.86
N SER A 114 23.25 0.48 27.14
CA SER A 114 23.45 -0.90 27.56
C SER A 114 22.44 -1.87 26.94
N ALA A 115 21.19 -1.45 26.75
CA ALA A 115 20.14 -2.26 26.14
C ALA A 115 20.39 -2.44 24.64
N VAL A 116 20.74 -1.35 23.94
CA VAL A 116 21.13 -1.39 22.52
C VAL A 116 22.35 -2.28 22.30
N ARG A 117 23.37 -2.20 23.18
CA ARG A 117 24.54 -3.09 23.14
C ARG A 117 24.18 -4.56 23.31
N ARG A 118 23.28 -4.89 24.24
CA ARG A 118 22.83 -6.27 24.43
C ARG A 118 22.08 -6.78 23.20
N LEU A 119 21.20 -5.96 22.62
CA LEU A 119 20.51 -6.30 21.37
C LEU A 119 21.52 -6.56 20.25
N TYR A 120 22.44 -5.62 20.03
CA TYR A 120 23.48 -5.73 19.00
C TYR A 120 24.31 -7.02 19.18
N GLY A 121 24.74 -7.32 20.41
CA GLY A 121 25.45 -8.56 20.74
C GLY A 121 24.63 -9.81 20.40
N CYS A 122 23.36 -9.86 20.82
CA CYS A 122 22.47 -10.99 20.53
C CYS A 122 22.26 -11.21 19.02
N LEU A 123 22.13 -10.13 18.25
CA LEU A 123 22.00 -10.21 16.80
C LEU A 123 23.30 -10.66 16.12
N CYS A 124 24.46 -10.22 16.62
CA CYS A 124 25.77 -10.69 16.14
C CYS A 124 25.96 -12.19 16.42
N ASP A 125 25.69 -12.62 17.65
CA ASP A 125 25.87 -14.00 18.09
C ASP A 125 25.00 -14.99 17.30
N GLN A 126 23.82 -14.53 16.85
CA GLN A 126 22.91 -15.29 15.99
C GLN A 126 23.20 -15.15 14.49
N GLY A 127 24.19 -14.33 14.09
CA GLY A 127 24.51 -14.08 12.69
C GLY A 127 23.41 -13.34 11.92
N LEU A 128 22.55 -12.59 12.62
CA LEU A 128 21.45 -11.83 12.04
C LEU A 128 21.89 -10.45 11.52
N ILE A 129 23.07 -9.97 11.93
CA ILE A 129 23.69 -8.76 11.42
C ILE A 129 25.15 -9.01 11.05
N ASP A 130 25.63 -8.25 10.06
CA ASP A 130 27.03 -8.27 9.65
C ASP A 130 27.77 -7.10 10.31
N SER A 131 28.49 -7.40 11.40
CA SER A 131 29.21 -6.38 12.19
C SER A 131 30.33 -5.68 11.42
N SER A 132 30.68 -6.13 10.20
CA SER A 132 31.58 -5.40 9.31
C SER A 132 30.89 -4.27 8.53
N LYS A 133 29.55 -4.27 8.48
CA LYS A 133 28.72 -3.32 7.72
C LYS A 133 27.87 -2.40 8.58
N ILE A 134 27.44 -2.86 9.76
CA ILE A 134 26.61 -2.10 10.69
C ILE A 134 27.29 -2.08 12.06
N SER A 135 27.40 -0.89 12.67
CA SER A 135 27.90 -0.72 14.04
C SER A 135 26.77 -0.60 15.06
N GLU A 136 27.09 -0.72 16.36
CA GLU A 136 26.12 -0.62 17.47
C GLU A 136 25.25 0.65 17.39
N ASN A 137 25.86 1.80 17.08
CA ASN A 137 25.16 3.09 16.96
C ASN A 137 24.37 3.26 15.66
N GLN A 138 24.49 2.33 14.70
CA GLN A 138 23.73 2.34 13.45
C GLN A 138 22.56 1.35 13.48
N LEU A 139 22.50 0.46 14.47
CA LEU A 139 21.49 -0.59 14.56
C LEU A 139 20.07 -0.03 14.69
N LEU A 140 19.89 0.93 15.59
CA LEU A 140 18.62 1.61 15.80
C LEU A 140 18.79 3.09 15.47
N PRO A 141 17.92 3.67 14.61
CA PRO A 141 17.94 5.10 14.32
C PRO A 141 17.79 5.98 15.59
N PRO A 142 18.24 7.24 15.54
CA PRO A 142 18.03 8.19 16.64
C PRO A 142 16.55 8.29 17.02
N PHE A 143 16.26 8.28 18.32
CA PHE A 143 14.89 8.35 18.83
C PHE A 143 14.81 9.30 20.03
N SER A 144 13.78 10.15 20.03
CA SER A 144 13.54 11.17 21.06
C SER A 144 12.26 10.94 21.87
N GLY A 145 11.64 9.76 21.77
CA GLY A 145 10.39 9.43 22.44
C GLY A 145 9.12 9.68 21.61
N ARG A 146 9.27 10.14 20.37
CA ARG A 146 8.19 10.36 19.39
C ARG A 146 8.67 10.05 17.99
N SER A 147 7.74 9.83 17.07
CA SER A 147 8.07 9.63 15.66
C SER A 147 8.93 10.79 15.12
N PRO A 148 10.06 10.51 14.44
CA PRO A 148 10.91 11.54 13.88
C PRO A 148 10.24 12.27 12.71
N GLN A 149 9.29 11.62 12.02
CA GLN A 149 8.52 12.21 10.92
C GLN A 149 7.16 11.54 10.77
N ALA A 150 6.24 12.16 10.02
CA ALA A 150 4.94 11.58 9.73
C ALA A 150 5.04 10.47 8.66
N PHE A 151 4.08 9.54 8.66
CA PHE A 151 3.91 8.57 7.56
C PHE A 151 3.78 9.29 6.20
N LEU A 152 3.08 10.42 6.20
CA LEU A 152 2.84 11.25 5.01
C LEU A 152 4.14 11.67 4.30
N THR A 153 5.19 11.96 5.06
CA THR A 153 6.42 12.58 4.54
C THR A 153 7.55 11.58 4.29
N ALA A 154 7.40 10.35 4.77
CA ALA A 154 8.47 9.35 4.75
C ALA A 154 8.80 8.84 3.33
N PRO A 155 10.09 8.53 3.08
CA PRO A 155 10.50 7.74 1.91
C PRO A 155 9.85 6.37 1.88
N GLY A 156 9.54 5.89 0.68
CA GLY A 156 9.11 4.50 0.46
C GLY A 156 10.29 3.53 0.29
N SER A 157 11.52 4.02 0.20
CA SER A 157 12.73 3.20 0.13
C SER A 157 14.01 4.00 0.43
N GLY A 158 15.11 3.30 0.66
CA GLY A 158 16.45 3.88 0.64
C GLY A 158 16.95 4.22 -0.77
N TYR A 159 18.07 4.94 -0.85
CA TYR A 159 18.68 5.34 -2.12
C TYR A 159 19.27 4.15 -2.91
N GLY A 160 19.11 4.16 -4.22
CA GLY A 160 19.82 3.25 -5.15
C GLY A 160 19.34 1.79 -5.17
N VAL A 161 18.43 1.40 -4.26
CA VAL A 161 17.89 0.04 -4.17
C VAL A 161 16.47 -0.10 -4.74
N SER A 162 15.67 0.97 -4.74
CA SER A 162 14.26 0.94 -5.19
C SER A 162 13.80 2.32 -5.70
N HIS A 163 12.52 2.44 -6.07
CA HIS A 163 11.95 3.53 -6.86
C HIS A 163 11.08 4.53 -6.07
N HIS A 164 11.14 4.54 -4.72
CA HIS A 164 10.32 5.42 -3.87
C HIS A 164 11.13 6.22 -2.83
N ALA A 165 12.41 6.50 -3.10
CA ALA A 165 13.33 7.21 -2.19
C ALA A 165 13.15 8.75 -2.20
N TYR A 166 11.91 9.23 -2.10
CA TYR A 166 11.56 10.65 -2.14
C TYR A 166 10.51 11.00 -1.07
N PRO A 167 10.33 12.29 -0.71
CA PRO A 167 9.33 12.71 0.28
C PRO A 167 7.91 12.25 -0.06
N GLY A 168 7.30 11.52 0.87
CA GLY A 168 5.97 10.92 0.69
C GLY A 168 5.93 9.70 -0.23
N GLY A 169 7.10 9.14 -0.58
CA GLY A 169 7.21 7.90 -1.34
C GLY A 169 6.51 6.73 -0.66
N LEU A 170 6.47 6.71 0.68
CA LEU A 170 5.78 5.69 1.46
C LEU A 170 4.28 5.64 1.14
N CYS A 171 3.62 6.80 1.06
CA CYS A 171 2.21 6.89 0.71
C CYS A 171 1.93 6.28 -0.67
N THR A 172 2.75 6.62 -1.66
CA THR A 172 2.57 6.07 -3.01
C THR A 172 2.85 4.58 -3.08
N HIS A 173 3.83 4.10 -2.33
CA HIS A 173 4.20 2.68 -2.24
C HIS A 173 3.08 1.86 -1.59
N VAL A 174 2.68 2.21 -0.37
CA VAL A 174 1.64 1.50 0.39
C VAL A 174 0.28 1.61 -0.30
N GLY A 175 -0.07 2.81 -0.81
CA GLY A 175 -1.32 3.01 -1.54
C GLY A 175 -1.43 2.10 -2.77
N THR A 176 -0.32 1.94 -3.52
CA THR A 176 -0.29 1.04 -4.68
C THR A 176 -0.48 -0.42 -4.25
N ASN A 177 0.23 -0.87 -3.22
CA ASN A 177 0.13 -2.23 -2.69
C ASN A 177 -1.29 -2.55 -2.18
N LEU A 178 -1.95 -1.61 -1.50
CA LEU A 178 -3.33 -1.76 -1.04
C LEU A 178 -4.32 -1.88 -2.19
N HIS A 179 -4.17 -1.07 -3.24
CA HIS A 179 -5.02 -1.20 -4.43
C HIS A 179 -4.88 -2.58 -5.08
N ILE A 180 -3.65 -3.03 -5.31
CA ILE A 180 -3.37 -4.34 -5.91
C ILE A 180 -3.96 -5.45 -5.04
N THR A 181 -3.69 -5.42 -3.73
CA THR A 181 -4.15 -6.43 -2.78
C THR A 181 -5.67 -6.52 -2.73
N ASN A 182 -6.36 -5.38 -2.69
CA ASN A 182 -7.82 -5.35 -2.69
C ASN A 182 -8.40 -6.02 -3.96
N TYR A 183 -7.82 -5.75 -5.13
CA TYR A 183 -8.25 -6.37 -6.37
C TYR A 183 -7.92 -7.86 -6.43
N ILE A 184 -6.80 -8.30 -5.88
CA ILE A 184 -6.47 -9.73 -5.76
C ILE A 184 -7.50 -10.43 -4.87
N CYS A 185 -7.79 -9.91 -3.67
CA CYS A 185 -8.77 -10.49 -2.76
C CYS A 185 -10.15 -10.61 -3.43
N ARG A 186 -10.58 -9.56 -4.13
CA ARG A 186 -11.83 -9.55 -4.90
C ARG A 186 -11.83 -10.60 -6.00
N THR A 187 -10.74 -10.71 -6.76
CA THR A 187 -10.62 -11.70 -7.86
C THR A 187 -10.74 -13.13 -7.34
N TYR A 188 -10.14 -13.44 -6.18
CA TYR A 188 -10.28 -14.76 -5.58
C TYR A 188 -11.72 -15.10 -5.21
N ASN A 189 -12.45 -14.13 -4.68
CA ASN A 189 -13.86 -14.30 -4.37
C ASN A 189 -14.69 -14.49 -5.65
N GLU A 190 -14.49 -13.67 -6.67
CA GLU A 190 -15.30 -13.69 -7.89
C GLU A 190 -15.01 -14.91 -8.79
N VAL A 191 -13.74 -15.31 -8.91
CA VAL A 191 -13.32 -16.36 -9.86
C VAL A 191 -13.28 -17.73 -9.21
N PHE A 192 -12.72 -17.83 -8.00
CA PHE A 192 -12.54 -19.11 -7.31
C PHE A 192 -13.61 -19.38 -6.27
N LEU A 193 -14.54 -18.44 -6.04
CA LEU A 193 -15.54 -18.52 -4.96
C LEU A 193 -14.88 -18.77 -3.59
N TYR A 194 -13.64 -18.31 -3.43
CA TYR A 194 -12.85 -18.48 -2.22
C TYR A 194 -12.85 -17.19 -1.42
N GLN A 195 -13.28 -17.28 -0.16
CA GLN A 195 -13.30 -16.14 0.75
C GLN A 195 -11.91 -15.94 1.37
N VAL A 196 -11.15 -15.01 0.81
CA VAL A 196 -9.88 -14.55 1.39
C VAL A 196 -10.18 -13.71 2.64
N HIS A 197 -9.31 -13.81 3.65
CA HIS A 197 -9.31 -12.91 4.81
C HIS A 197 -8.84 -11.51 4.37
N ARG A 198 -9.74 -10.78 3.70
CA ARG A 198 -9.43 -9.49 3.07
C ARG A 198 -8.95 -8.47 4.09
N ASP A 199 -9.59 -8.41 5.26
CA ASP A 199 -9.28 -7.45 6.30
C ASP A 199 -7.85 -7.61 6.80
N THR A 200 -7.44 -8.83 7.10
CA THR A 200 -6.06 -9.21 7.42
C THR A 200 -5.09 -8.81 6.31
N ALA A 201 -5.44 -9.10 5.05
CA ALA A 201 -4.58 -8.74 3.92
C ALA A 201 -4.42 -7.21 3.76
N ILE A 202 -5.49 -6.44 3.97
CA ILE A 202 -5.44 -4.96 3.93
C ILE A 202 -4.65 -4.42 5.11
N ALA A 203 -4.86 -4.94 6.33
CA ALA A 203 -4.12 -4.53 7.51
C ALA A 203 -2.61 -4.81 7.38
N GLY A 204 -2.24 -6.04 6.98
CA GLY A 204 -0.85 -6.41 6.77
C GLY A 204 -0.16 -5.53 5.73
N GLN A 205 -0.83 -5.24 4.61
CA GLN A 205 -0.27 -4.36 3.58
C GLN A 205 -0.19 -2.90 4.02
N ALA A 206 -1.12 -2.43 4.85
CA ALA A 206 -1.04 -1.08 5.42
C ALA A 206 0.12 -0.93 6.41
N LEU A 207 0.50 -2.00 7.12
CA LEU A 207 1.49 -1.98 8.20
C LEU A 207 2.88 -2.52 7.81
N HIS A 208 3.05 -3.21 6.68
CA HIS A 208 4.32 -3.89 6.34
C HIS A 208 5.57 -3.00 6.34
N ASP A 209 5.37 -1.70 6.12
CA ASP A 209 6.38 -0.67 6.03
C ASP A 209 6.21 0.43 7.09
N ILE A 210 5.48 0.15 8.17
CA ILE A 210 5.08 1.17 9.16
C ILE A 210 6.26 1.86 9.83
N GLU A 211 7.43 1.22 9.85
CA GLU A 211 8.67 1.74 10.45
C GLU A 211 9.58 2.49 9.49
N LYS A 212 9.19 2.67 8.23
CA LYS A 212 9.93 3.54 7.30
C LYS A 212 10.07 5.00 7.78
N PRO A 213 9.07 5.62 8.45
CA PRO A 213 9.25 6.92 9.09
C PRO A 213 10.39 6.94 10.10
N PHE A 214 10.59 5.86 10.86
CA PHE A 214 11.65 5.75 11.85
C PHE A 214 13.03 5.44 11.23
N VAL A 215 13.09 4.59 10.20
CA VAL A 215 14.34 4.16 9.55
C VAL A 215 14.88 5.21 8.58
N PHE A 216 14.04 5.84 7.77
CA PHE A 216 14.44 6.79 6.72
C PHE A 216 14.21 8.24 7.16
N GLN A 217 14.80 8.62 8.29
CA GLN A 217 14.63 9.97 8.85
C GLN A 217 15.27 11.03 7.94
N TRP A 218 14.51 12.06 7.60
CA TRP A 218 15.06 13.24 6.92
C TRP A 218 16.10 13.95 7.79
N GLN A 219 17.19 14.36 7.16
CA GLN A 219 18.29 15.12 7.76
C GLN A 219 18.20 16.59 7.34
N GLU A 220 18.91 17.45 8.06
CA GLU A 220 18.93 18.90 7.79
C GLU A 220 19.43 19.25 6.38
N ASP A 221 20.21 18.39 5.74
CA ASP A 221 20.70 18.61 4.36
C ASP A 221 19.73 18.09 3.27
N GLY A 222 18.57 17.55 3.68
CA GLY A 222 17.57 16.96 2.79
C GLY A 222 17.88 15.52 2.36
N SER A 223 18.95 14.91 2.87
CA SER A 223 19.16 13.46 2.75
C SER A 223 18.29 12.69 3.75
N SER A 224 18.07 11.41 3.50
CA SER A 224 17.47 10.48 4.47
C SER A 224 18.54 9.52 4.99
N LEU A 225 18.37 9.03 6.22
CA LEU A 225 19.28 8.03 6.77
C LEU A 225 19.39 6.79 5.87
N PRO A 226 20.59 6.22 5.72
CA PRO A 226 20.74 4.94 5.03
C PRO A 226 20.10 3.82 5.86
N GLU A 227 19.51 2.86 5.17
CA GLU A 227 19.03 1.64 5.80
C GLU A 227 20.12 0.57 5.84
N TYR A 228 20.18 -0.15 6.97
CA TYR A 228 20.99 -1.34 7.15
C TYR A 228 20.12 -2.60 7.12
N THR A 229 20.77 -3.75 6.98
CA THR A 229 20.11 -5.04 6.90
C THR A 229 20.10 -5.74 8.27
N ILE A 230 18.94 -6.28 8.66
CA ILE A 230 18.78 -7.17 9.81
C ILE A 230 18.12 -8.46 9.29
N ALA A 231 18.67 -9.61 9.63
CA ALA A 231 18.21 -10.94 9.19
C ALA A 231 18.06 -11.09 7.67
N GLY A 232 18.94 -10.44 6.89
CA GLY A 232 18.91 -10.47 5.42
C GLY A 232 17.82 -9.60 4.79
N GLN A 233 17.08 -8.81 5.57
CA GLN A 233 16.04 -7.89 5.11
C GLN A 233 16.36 -6.43 5.49
N GLY A 234 15.74 -5.47 4.81
CA GLY A 234 15.76 -4.07 5.27
C GLY A 234 15.30 -3.97 6.73
N ALA A 235 16.04 -3.23 7.55
CA ALA A 235 15.74 -3.07 8.97
C ALA A 235 14.28 -2.65 9.22
N HIS A 236 13.66 -1.83 8.37
CA HIS A 236 12.26 -1.43 8.54
C HIS A 236 11.30 -2.62 8.62
N HIS A 237 11.54 -3.72 7.91
CA HIS A 237 10.68 -4.91 8.01
C HIS A 237 10.77 -5.57 9.40
N VAL A 238 11.99 -5.79 9.88
CA VAL A 238 12.24 -6.43 11.18
C VAL A 238 11.76 -5.56 12.33
N ILE A 239 11.96 -4.24 12.21
CA ILE A 239 11.48 -3.25 13.18
C ILE A 239 9.94 -3.18 13.14
N SER A 240 9.31 -3.22 11.96
CA SER A 240 7.84 -3.25 11.84
C SER A 240 7.26 -4.47 12.54
N LEU A 241 7.91 -5.62 12.39
CA LEU A 241 7.55 -6.85 13.11
C LEU A 241 7.72 -6.69 14.63
N ALA A 242 8.83 -6.11 15.09
CA ALA A 242 9.05 -5.84 16.51
C ALA A 242 7.97 -4.92 17.08
N GLU A 243 7.56 -3.89 16.34
CA GLU A 243 6.52 -2.95 16.76
C GLU A 243 5.15 -3.62 16.89
N VAL A 244 4.72 -4.40 15.89
CA VAL A 244 3.42 -5.08 15.96
C VAL A 244 3.39 -6.13 17.08
N ILE A 245 4.50 -6.85 17.30
CA ILE A 245 4.64 -7.78 18.44
C ILE A 245 4.57 -7.02 19.76
N TYR A 246 5.31 -5.91 19.89
CA TYR A 246 5.34 -5.10 21.12
C TYR A 246 3.96 -4.53 21.47
N ARG A 247 3.20 -4.11 20.44
CA ARG A 247 1.82 -3.62 20.59
C ARG A 247 0.78 -4.74 20.78
N GLY A 248 1.18 -6.01 20.76
CA GLY A 248 0.33 -7.15 21.05
C GLY A 248 -0.60 -7.56 19.90
N PHE A 249 -0.13 -7.46 18.65
CA PHE A 249 -0.91 -7.92 17.50
C PHE A 249 -1.27 -9.41 17.57
N PRO A 250 -2.47 -9.81 17.10
CA PRO A 250 -2.80 -11.22 16.96
C PRO A 250 -1.81 -11.88 16.02
N PRO A 251 -1.23 -13.05 16.37
CA PRO A 251 -0.27 -13.74 15.51
C PRO A 251 -0.80 -14.10 14.13
N ASP A 252 -2.12 -14.28 13.98
CA ASP A 252 -2.75 -14.57 12.68
C ASP A 252 -2.77 -13.35 11.73
N GLU A 253 -2.44 -12.16 12.25
CA GLU A 253 -2.44 -10.87 11.56
C GLU A 253 -1.01 -10.31 11.32
N ILE A 254 0.03 -11.09 11.65
CA ILE A 254 1.46 -10.76 11.55
C ILE A 254 2.15 -11.73 10.59
#